data_AF-A0A941UR26-F1
#
_entry.id   AF-A0A941UR26-F1
#
_cell.length_a   1.000
_cell.length_b   1.000
_cell.length_c   1.000
_cell.angle_alpha   90.00
_cell.angle_beta   90.00
_cell.angle_gamma   90.00
#
_symmetry.space_group_name_H-M   'P 1'
#
loop_
_entity.id
_entity.type
_entity.pdbx_description
1 polymer ?
#
loop_
_entity_poly.entity_id
_entity_poly.type
_entity_poly.pdbx_seq_one_letter_code
_entity_poly.pdbx_strand_id
1 'polypeptide(L)'
;MEEQLNLLIRLQDIDGAIRARHQEKKKLPEMLADLERKSEANKAELDQVREALDAAQKGKRDRDRDLEEGGQKVEKLKSRTPDIKTNKEYTALLKEIEAVEQENKAIEDDILKLMEKIDAAAGEIRNAESR
;
A
#
# COMPACT_ATOMS: atom_id res chain seq x y z
N MET A 1 -71.41 -5.53 -21.26
CA MET A 1 -70.51 -4.42 -21.70
C MET A 1 -69.65 -3.91 -20.55
N GLU A 2 -70.22 -3.56 -19.40
CA GLU A 2 -69.45 -3.07 -18.23
C GLU A 2 -68.41 -4.07 -17.70
N GLU A 3 -68.77 -5.37 -17.68
CA GLU A 3 -67.87 -6.44 -17.24
C GLU A 3 -66.67 -6.66 -18.18
N GLN A 4 -66.89 -6.54 -19.50
CA GLN A 4 -65.83 -6.61 -20.50
C GLN A 4 -64.88 -5.40 -20.42
N LEU A 5 -65.43 -4.22 -20.12
CA LEU A 5 -64.64 -3.01 -19.91
C LEU A 5 -63.75 -3.13 -18.66
N ASN A 6 -64.29 -3.66 -17.56
CA ASN A 6 -63.51 -3.93 -16.34
C ASN A 6 -62.40 -4.96 -16.57
N LEU A 7 -62.64 -6.00 -17.36
CA LEU A 7 -61.61 -6.96 -17.76
C LEU A 7 -60.51 -6.29 -18.61
N LEU A 8 -60.88 -5.37 -19.51
CA LEU A 8 -59.91 -4.62 -20.33
C LEU A 8 -59.02 -3.70 -19.50
N ILE A 9 -59.59 -3.01 -18.52
CA ILE A 9 -58.84 -2.15 -17.59
C ILE A 9 -57.84 -3.00 -16.80
N ARG A 10 -58.29 -4.15 -16.27
CA ARG A 10 -57.43 -5.06 -15.51
C ARG A 10 -56.30 -5.64 -16.36
N LEU A 11 -56.56 -5.93 -17.64
CA LEU A 11 -55.54 -6.35 -18.59
C LEU A 11 -54.53 -5.22 -18.85
N GLN A 12 -54.99 -3.98 -19.05
CA GLN A 12 -54.11 -2.83 -19.25
C GLN A 12 -53.20 -2.58 -18.03
N ASP A 13 -53.71 -2.74 -16.81
CA ASP A 13 -52.91 -2.62 -15.58
C ASP A 13 -51.81 -3.69 -15.52
N ILE A 14 -52.15 -4.94 -15.87
CA ILE A 14 -51.18 -6.05 -15.94
C ILE A 14 -50.12 -5.76 -17.00
N ASP A 15 -50.52 -5.31 -18.20
CA ASP A 15 -49.60 -4.95 -19.28
C ASP A 15 -48.69 -3.77 -18.92
N GLY A 16 -49.21 -2.82 -18.14
CA GLY A 16 -48.45 -1.72 -17.56
C GLY A 16 -47.38 -2.21 -16.59
N ALA A 17 -47.77 -3.10 -15.67
CA ALA A 17 -46.85 -3.71 -14.71
C ALA A 17 -45.76 -4.55 -15.41
N ILE A 18 -46.13 -5.35 -16.42
CA ILE A 18 -45.19 -6.14 -17.23
C ILE A 18 -44.15 -5.22 -17.92
N ARG A 19 -44.60 -4.11 -18.52
CA ARG A 19 -43.70 -3.15 -19.16
C ARG A 19 -42.74 -2.50 -18.17
N ALA A 20 -43.22 -2.09 -16.99
CA ALA A 20 -42.37 -1.53 -15.94
C ALA A 20 -41.30 -2.54 -15.49
N ARG A 21 -41.69 -3.79 -15.22
CA ARG A 21 -40.75 -4.86 -14.84
C ARG A 21 -39.75 -5.18 -15.95
N HIS A 22 -40.15 -5.15 -17.21
CA HIS A 22 -39.22 -5.29 -18.33
C HIS A 22 -38.21 -4.16 -18.42
N GLN A 23 -38.62 -2.92 -18.15
CA GLN A 23 -37.70 -1.77 -18.09
C GLN A 23 -36.71 -1.90 -16.92
N GLU A 24 -37.18 -2.28 -15.73
CA GLU A 24 -36.29 -2.55 -14.59
C GLU A 24 -35.29 -3.65 -14.91
N LYS A 25 -35.76 -4.77 -15.49
CA LYS A 25 -34.90 -5.90 -15.88
C LYS A 25 -33.83 -5.50 -16.91
N LYS A 26 -34.11 -4.52 -17.77
CA LYS A 26 -33.12 -4.01 -18.73
C LYS A 26 -32.04 -3.14 -18.08
N LYS A 27 -32.34 -2.47 -16.97
CA LYS A 27 -31.37 -1.62 -16.24
C LYS A 27 -30.45 -2.42 -15.32
N LEU A 28 -30.92 -3.57 -14.83
CA LEU A 28 -30.14 -4.42 -13.91
C LEU A 28 -28.76 -4.86 -14.48
N PRO A 29 -28.64 -5.30 -15.74
CA PRO A 29 -27.33 -5.63 -16.32
C PRO A 29 -26.35 -4.47 -16.37
N GLU A 30 -26.83 -3.24 -16.65
CA GLU A 30 -25.97 -2.05 -16.67
C GLU A 30 -25.47 -1.72 -15.27
N MET A 31 -26.36 -1.77 -14.27
CA MET A 31 -25.98 -1.58 -12.86
C MET A 31 -24.99 -2.64 -12.37
N LEU A 32 -25.18 -3.90 -12.79
CA LEU A 32 -24.27 -4.99 -12.45
C LEU A 32 -22.90 -4.77 -13.08
N ALA A 33 -22.84 -4.44 -14.37
CA ALA A 33 -21.59 -4.16 -15.06
C ALA A 33 -20.83 -2.98 -14.44
N ASP A 34 -21.54 -1.94 -14.01
CA ASP A 34 -20.92 -0.79 -13.33
C ASP A 34 -20.39 -1.16 -11.93
N LEU A 35 -21.10 -2.01 -11.19
CA LEU A 35 -20.62 -2.54 -9.90
C LEU A 35 -19.40 -3.45 -10.08
N GLU A 36 -19.41 -4.32 -11.09
CA GLU A 36 -18.28 -5.19 -11.42
C GLU A 36 -17.04 -4.37 -11.78
N ARG A 37 -17.18 -3.34 -12.63
CA ARG A 37 -16.07 -2.43 -12.96
C ARG A 37 -15.50 -1.73 -11.73
N LYS A 38 -16.37 -1.23 -10.84
CA LYS A 38 -15.94 -0.59 -9.59
C LYS A 38 -15.22 -1.57 -8.68
N SER A 39 -15.75 -2.79 -8.55
CA SER A 39 -15.11 -3.84 -7.75
C SER A 39 -13.73 -4.20 -8.29
N GLU A 40 -13.59 -4.33 -9.60
CA GLU A 40 -12.32 -4.67 -10.23
C GLU A 40 -11.29 -3.53 -10.09
N ALA A 41 -11.72 -2.27 -10.27
CA ALA A 41 -10.88 -1.11 -10.04
C ALA A 41 -10.38 -1.04 -8.60
N ASN A 42 -11.27 -1.24 -7.61
CA ASN A 42 -10.90 -1.23 -6.20
C ASN A 42 -9.94 -2.37 -5.85
N LYS A 43 -10.12 -3.56 -6.43
CA LYS A 43 -9.18 -4.69 -6.25
C LYS A 43 -7.81 -4.36 -6.81
N ALA A 44 -7.75 -3.83 -8.03
CA ALA A 44 -6.49 -3.46 -8.67
C ALA A 44 -5.74 -2.39 -7.84
N GLU A 45 -6.45 -1.40 -7.30
CA GLU A 45 -5.87 -0.39 -6.40
C GLU A 45 -5.33 -1.04 -5.11
N LEU A 46 -6.12 -1.93 -4.48
CA LEU A 46 -5.71 -2.64 -3.29
C LEU A 46 -4.46 -3.50 -3.51
N ASP A 47 -4.39 -4.21 -4.64
CA ASP A 47 -3.26 -5.04 -5.01
C ASP A 47 -1.99 -4.19 -5.23
N GLN A 48 -2.12 -3.02 -5.89
CA GLN A 48 -1.00 -2.08 -6.05
C GLN A 48 -0.47 -1.57 -4.71
N VAL A 49 -1.36 -1.21 -3.77
CA VAL A 49 -0.95 -0.74 -2.45
C VAL A 49 -0.27 -1.87 -1.65
N ARG A 50 -0.76 -3.11 -1.78
CA ARG A 50 -0.13 -4.29 -1.16
C ARG A 50 1.26 -4.56 -1.72
N GLU A 51 1.44 -4.51 -3.04
CA GLU A 51 2.76 -4.64 -3.65
C GLU A 51 3.72 -3.54 -3.20
N ALA A 52 3.25 -2.30 -3.09
CA ALA A 52 4.05 -1.18 -2.58
C ALA A 52 4.44 -1.38 -1.10
N LEU A 53 3.52 -1.89 -0.27
CA LEU A 53 3.79 -2.23 1.13
C LEU A 53 4.88 -3.30 1.24
N ASP A 54 4.75 -4.39 0.48
CA ASP A 54 5.72 -5.49 0.50
C ASP A 54 7.11 -5.02 0.04
N ALA A 55 7.16 -4.19 -1.01
CA ALA A 55 8.40 -3.59 -1.48
C ALA A 55 9.04 -2.68 -0.42
N ALA A 56 8.25 -1.85 0.26
CA ALA A 56 8.75 -0.98 1.33
C ALA A 56 9.25 -1.78 2.54
N GLN A 57 8.54 -2.84 2.94
CA GLN A 57 8.98 -3.74 4.01
C GLN A 57 10.28 -4.46 3.68
N LYS A 58 10.43 -4.94 2.43
CA LYS A 58 11.68 -5.53 1.97
C LYS A 58 12.81 -4.51 2.02
N GLY A 59 12.59 -3.32 1.47
CA GLY A 59 13.56 -2.23 1.51
C GLY A 59 13.99 -1.88 2.94
N LYS A 60 13.05 -1.86 3.90
CA LYS A 60 13.38 -1.62 5.31
C LYS A 60 14.33 -2.70 5.85
N ARG A 61 14.04 -3.98 5.60
CA ARG A 61 14.89 -5.09 6.07
C ARG A 61 16.30 -5.03 5.48
N ASP A 62 16.41 -4.67 4.21
CA ASP A 62 17.71 -4.51 3.55
C ASP A 62 18.51 -3.36 4.20
N ARG A 63 17.87 -2.22 4.48
CA ARG A 63 18.52 -1.09 5.17
C ARG A 63 18.84 -1.35 6.63
N ASP A 64 18.00 -2.08 7.36
CA ASP A 64 18.30 -2.52 8.73
C ASP A 64 19.59 -3.37 8.75
N ARG A 65 19.78 -4.22 7.73
CA ARG A 65 21.00 -5.02 7.58
C ARG A 65 22.21 -4.15 7.24
N ASP A 66 22.08 -3.22 6.31
CA ASP A 66 23.17 -2.28 5.97
C ASP A 66 23.62 -1.48 7.21
N LEU A 67 22.66 -1.06 8.04
CA LEU A 67 22.92 -0.36 9.30
C LEU A 67 23.67 -1.26 10.31
N GLU A 68 23.28 -2.52 10.43
CA GLU A 68 23.98 -3.50 11.28
C GLU A 68 25.43 -3.71 10.82
N GLU A 69 25.64 -3.91 9.52
CA GLU A 69 26.98 -4.08 8.93
C GLU A 69 27.85 -2.82 9.15
N GLY A 70 27.27 -1.62 9.00
CA GLY A 70 27.93 -0.36 9.32
C GLY A 70 28.29 -0.22 10.80
N GLY A 71 27.40 -0.64 11.70
CA GLY A 71 27.66 -0.68 13.14
C GLY A 71 28.82 -1.60 13.51
N GLN A 72 28.86 -2.81 12.94
CA GLN A 72 29.97 -3.76 13.13
C GLN A 72 31.30 -3.20 12.60
N LYS A 73 31.27 -2.47 11.47
CA LYS A 73 32.45 -1.79 10.94
C LYS A 73 32.98 -0.73 11.90
N VAL A 74 32.09 0.07 12.49
CA VAL A 74 32.45 1.07 13.52
C VAL A 74 33.09 0.39 14.74
N GLU A 75 32.51 -0.70 15.26
CA GLU A 75 33.09 -1.44 16.38
C GLU A 75 34.48 -1.99 16.07
N LYS A 76 34.66 -2.55 14.86
CA LYS A 76 35.96 -3.07 14.40
C LYS A 76 37.01 -1.97 14.22
N LEU A 77 36.62 -0.78 13.79
CA LEU A 77 37.53 0.36 13.73
C LEU A 77 37.90 0.84 15.14
N LYS A 78 36.92 0.94 16.04
CA LYS A 78 37.14 1.32 17.44
C LYS A 78 38.05 0.33 18.18
N SER A 79 37.95 -0.97 17.91
CA SER A 79 38.81 -1.97 18.55
C SER A 79 40.28 -1.93 18.10
N ARG A 80 40.59 -1.33 16.94
CA ARG A 80 41.98 -1.13 16.45
C ARG A 80 42.68 0.08 17.08
N THR A 81 41.93 0.95 17.76
CA THR A 81 42.43 2.16 18.41
C THR A 81 43.65 1.93 19.33
N PRO A 82 43.69 0.88 20.18
CA PRO A 82 44.81 0.64 21.10
C PRO A 82 46.13 0.28 20.40
N ASP A 83 46.06 -0.23 19.17
CA ASP A 83 47.23 -0.70 18.41
C ASP A 83 47.93 0.44 17.65
N ILE A 84 47.31 1.62 17.59
CA ILE A 84 47.81 2.76 16.85
C ILE A 84 48.81 3.56 17.69
N LYS A 85 50.05 3.65 17.19
CA LYS A 85 51.15 4.33 17.90
C LYS A 85 51.44 5.73 17.39
N THR A 86 50.93 6.10 16.21
CA THR A 86 51.18 7.41 15.61
C THR A 86 49.93 8.28 15.60
N ASN A 87 50.10 9.57 15.92
CA ASN A 87 48.99 10.53 15.94
C ASN A 87 48.33 10.69 14.55
N LYS A 88 49.12 10.53 13.48
CA LYS A 88 48.63 10.60 12.09
C LYS A 88 47.68 9.44 11.76
N GLU A 89 48.03 8.21 12.15
CA GLU A 89 47.16 7.03 11.97
C GLU A 89 45.91 7.12 12.85
N TYR A 90 46.04 7.64 14.07
CA TYR A 90 44.90 7.80 14.98
C TYR A 90 43.88 8.80 14.42
N THR A 91 44.36 9.93 13.92
CA THR A 91 43.51 10.93 13.24
C THR A 91 42.84 10.36 11.99
N ALA A 92 43.54 9.52 11.23
CA ALA A 92 42.96 8.86 10.06
C ALA A 92 41.86 7.86 10.45
N LEU A 93 42.08 7.06 11.51
CA LEU A 93 41.08 6.14 12.04
C LEU A 93 39.81 6.87 12.50
N LEU A 94 39.97 7.99 13.23
CA LEU A 94 38.82 8.79 13.68
C LEU A 94 37.98 9.31 12.51
N LYS A 95 38.64 9.79 11.43
CA LYS A 95 37.93 10.22 10.22
C LYS A 95 37.21 9.07 9.52
N GLU A 96 37.81 7.88 9.52
CA GLU A 96 37.17 6.69 8.95
C GLU A 96 35.93 6.29 9.76
N ILE A 97 36.02 6.32 11.10
CA ILE A 97 34.87 6.08 11.99
C ILE A 97 33.77 7.12 11.73
N GLU A 98 34.12 8.41 11.68
CA GLU A 98 33.16 9.48 11.43
C GLU A 98 32.46 9.32 10.07
N ALA A 99 33.19 8.92 9.03
CA ALA A 99 32.60 8.68 7.72
C ALA A 99 31.56 7.54 7.74
N VAL A 100 31.86 6.43 8.43
CA VAL A 100 30.91 5.31 8.58
C VAL A 100 29.73 5.70 9.46
N GLU A 101 29.94 6.47 10.53
CA GLU A 101 28.85 6.96 11.38
C GLU A 101 27.93 7.94 10.63
N GLN A 102 28.45 8.74 9.69
CA GLN A 102 27.64 9.59 8.80
C GLN A 102 26.82 8.76 7.80
N GLU A 103 27.41 7.70 7.24
CA GLU A 103 26.71 6.76 6.35
C GLU A 103 25.57 6.05 7.09
N ASN A 104 25.83 5.57 8.31
CA ASN A 104 24.81 4.95 9.16
C ASN A 104 23.64 5.89 9.45
N LYS A 105 23.89 7.18 9.73
CA LYS A 105 22.83 8.17 9.94
C LYS A 105 21.96 8.35 8.69
N ALA A 106 22.56 8.36 7.50
CA ALA A 106 21.80 8.44 6.25
C ALA A 106 20.93 7.19 6.04
N ILE A 107 21.42 6.00 6.43
CA ILE A 107 20.65 4.76 6.40
C ILE A 107 19.50 4.81 7.41
N GLU A 108 19.72 5.31 8.63
CA GLU A 108 18.68 5.51 9.64
C GLU A 108 17.55 6.43 9.14
N ASP A 109 17.91 7.56 8.51
CA ASP A 109 16.93 8.47 7.89
C ASP A 109 16.11 7.78 6.80
N ASP A 110 16.73 6.91 6.01
CA ASP A 110 16.02 6.14 4.98
C ASP A 110 15.12 5.05 5.57
N ILE A 111 15.52 4.41 6.66
CA ILE A 111 14.68 3.48 7.43
C ILE A 111 13.44 4.20 7.94
N LEU A 112 13.59 5.39 8.51
CA LEU A 112 12.45 6.19 9.01
C LEU A 112 11.46 6.52 7.88
N LYS A 113 11.93 6.97 6.72
CA LYS A 113 11.06 7.21 5.54
C LYS A 113 10.35 5.94 5.08
N LEU A 114 11.01 4.79 5.15
CA LEU A 114 10.39 3.51 4.80
C LEU A 114 9.33 3.10 5.82
N MET A 115 9.55 3.36 7.11
CA MET A 115 8.55 3.13 8.16
C MET A 115 7.30 3.99 7.95
N GLU A 116 7.47 5.28 7.65
CA GLU A 116 6.34 6.18 7.32
C GLU A 116 5.55 5.69 6.11
N LYS A 117 6.23 5.22 5.05
CA LYS A 117 5.57 4.64 3.87
C LYS A 117 4.80 3.36 4.19
N ILE A 118 5.36 2.50 5.03
CA ILE A 118 4.72 1.25 5.48
C ILE A 118 3.45 1.59 6.26
N ASP A 119 3.52 2.54 7.20
CA ASP A 119 2.37 2.94 8.01
C ASP A 119 1.27 3.58 7.16
N ALA A 120 1.64 4.44 6.19
CA ALA A 120 0.70 5.03 5.25
C ALA A 120 0.00 3.96 4.39
N ALA A 121 0.75 3.06 3.76
CA ALA A 121 0.20 1.99 2.92
C ALA A 121 -0.67 1.01 3.74
N ALA A 122 -0.27 0.67 4.96
CA ALA A 122 -1.09 -0.15 5.85
C ALA A 122 -2.40 0.56 6.25
N GLY A 123 -2.36 1.88 6.44
CA GLY A 123 -3.55 2.70 6.68
C GLY A 123 -4.49 2.72 5.47
N GLU A 124 -3.95 2.89 4.26
CA GLU A 124 -4.70 2.83 3.01
C GLU A 124 -5.40 1.48 2.81
N ILE A 125 -4.68 0.37 3.04
CA ILE A 125 -5.26 -0.99 2.96
C ILE A 125 -6.42 -1.14 3.94
N ARG A 126 -6.27 -0.74 5.20
CA ARG A 126 -7.36 -0.83 6.19
C ARG A 126 -8.58 0.00 5.79
N ASN A 127 -8.36 1.19 5.24
CA ASN A 127 -9.44 2.05 4.77
C ASN A 127 -10.14 1.46 3.53
N ALA A 128 -9.38 0.85 2.62
CA ALA A 128 -9.91 0.20 1.44
C ALA A 128 -10.68 -1.09 1.77
N GLU A 129 -10.23 -1.87 2.75
CA GLU A 129 -10.91 -3.08 3.24
C GLU A 129 -12.19 -2.78 4.05
N SER A 130 -12.32 -1.56 4.60
CA SER A 130 -13.51 -1.11 5.35
C SER A 130 -14.59 -0.46 4.46
N ARG A 131 -14.32 -0.26 3.16
CA ARG A 131 -15.26 0.32 2.19
C ARG A 131 -16.08 -0.75 1.48
#